data_AF-A0AAJ0UMU2-F1
#
_entry.id   AF-A0AAJ0UMU2-F1
#
_cell.length_a   1.000
_cell.length_b   1.000
_cell.length_c   1.000
_cell.angle_alpha   90.00
_cell.angle_beta   90.00
_cell.angle_gamma   90.00
#
_symmetry.space_group_name_H-M   'P 1'
#
loop_
_entity.id
_entity.type
_entity.pdbx_description
1 polymer ?
#
loop_
_entity_poly.entity_id
_entity_poly.type
_entity_poly.pdbx_seq_one_letter_code
_entity_poly.pdbx_strand_id
1 'polypeptide(L)'
;MGGTKNDRLWEAAGTIVGFAACTAIAVQIVHLFAVRTSVSLSLPYTAMYVVVFLFWVFYGLRFKRIAVWLTNIVGLMLQMILLIGYFMFL
;
A
#
# COMPACT_ATOMS: atom_id res chain seq x y z
N MET A 1 -10.70 24.87 -4.21
CA MET A 1 -10.94 23.47 -4.60
C MET A 1 -12.43 23.27 -4.81
N GLY A 2 -12.90 23.21 -6.06
CA GLY A 2 -14.33 23.04 -6.39
C GLY A 2 -14.52 21.77 -7.21
N GLY A 3 -14.52 20.61 -6.55
CA GLY A 3 -14.93 19.35 -7.15
C GLY A 3 -16.45 19.18 -7.06
N THR A 4 -17.06 18.64 -8.12
CA THR A 4 -18.48 18.30 -8.13
C THR A 4 -18.82 17.36 -6.97
N LYS A 5 -20.10 17.23 -6.59
CA LYS A 5 -20.50 16.27 -5.53
C LYS A 5 -20.00 14.84 -5.85
N ASN A 6 -20.00 14.47 -7.14
CA ASN A 6 -19.54 13.18 -7.60
C ASN A 6 -18.03 13.00 -7.40
N ASP A 7 -17.21 14.02 -7.67
CA ASP A 7 -15.77 13.94 -7.44
C ASP A 7 -15.44 13.66 -5.98
N ARG A 8 -16.15 14.32 -5.06
CA ARG A 8 -15.98 14.09 -3.61
C ARG A 8 -16.38 12.68 -3.19
N LEU A 9 -17.44 12.13 -3.78
CA LEU A 9 -17.86 10.76 -3.52
C LEU A 9 -16.81 9.75 -4.00
N TRP A 10 -16.24 9.94 -5.19
CA TRP A 10 -15.20 9.08 -5.73
C TRP A 10 -13.89 9.16 -4.95
N GLU A 11 -13.49 10.36 -4.48
CA GLU A 11 -12.33 10.49 -3.58
C GLU A 11 -12.57 9.78 -2.25
N ALA A 12 -13.76 9.90 -1.66
CA ALA A 12 -14.09 9.20 -0.42
C ALA A 12 -14.09 7.67 -0.61
N ALA A 13 -14.76 7.17 -1.64
CA ALA A 13 -14.81 5.76 -1.97
C ALA A 13 -13.41 5.19 -2.25
N GLY A 14 -12.60 5.89 -3.05
CA GLY A 14 -11.22 5.49 -3.35
C GLY A 14 -10.35 5.45 -2.10
N THR A 15 -10.54 6.39 -1.17
CA THR A 15 -9.81 6.41 0.10
C THR A 15 -10.17 5.19 0.95
N ILE A 16 -11.46 4.89 1.10
CA ILE A 16 -11.95 3.73 1.87
C ILE A 16 -11.41 2.43 1.28
N VAL A 17 -11.55 2.25 -0.04
CA VAL A 17 -11.07 1.04 -0.73
C VAL A 17 -9.55 0.90 -0.63
N GLY A 18 -8.81 1.99 -0.81
CA GLY A 18 -7.34 1.96 -0.69
C GLY A 18 -6.86 1.59 0.72
N PHE A 19 -7.51 2.10 1.76
CA PHE A 19 -7.21 1.67 3.13
C PHE A 19 -7.63 0.23 3.40
N ALA A 20 -8.78 -0.21 2.89
CA ALA A 20 -9.19 -1.61 2.97
C ALA A 20 -8.14 -2.53 2.33
N ALA A 21 -7.59 -2.18 1.16
CA ALA A 21 -6.53 -2.94 0.52
C ALA A 21 -5.24 -2.99 1.37
N CYS A 22 -4.90 -1.91 2.08
CA CYS A 22 -3.74 -1.90 3.00
C CYS A 22 -3.87 -2.95 4.12
N THR A 23 -5.09 -3.30 4.54
CA THR A 23 -5.29 -4.34 5.58
C THR A 23 -4.78 -5.71 5.14
N ALA A 24 -4.82 -6.04 3.84
CA ALA A 24 -4.30 -7.30 3.32
C ALA A 24 -2.78 -7.41 3.53
N ILE A 25 -2.05 -6.32 3.31
CA ILE A 25 -0.60 -6.27 3.56
C ILE A 25 -0.31 -6.36 5.07
N ALA A 26 -1.10 -5.67 5.90
CA ALA A 26 -0.97 -5.75 7.35
C ALA A 26 -1.18 -7.17 7.88
N VAL A 27 -2.18 -7.90 7.38
CA VAL A 27 -2.40 -9.32 7.72
C VAL A 27 -1.19 -10.18 7.31
N GLN A 28 -0.63 -9.95 6.12
CA GLN A 28 0.56 -10.67 5.68
C GLN A 28 1.79 -10.39 6.56
N ILE A 29 1.97 -9.15 7.02
CA ILE A 29 3.01 -8.79 7.98
C ILE A 29 2.80 -9.56 9.28
N VAL A 30 1.59 -9.52 9.86
CA VAL A 30 1.27 -10.25 11.10
C VAL A 30 1.57 -11.74 10.94
N HIS A 31 1.16 -12.34 9.83
CA HIS A 31 1.46 -13.74 9.53
C HIS A 31 2.97 -14.01 9.49
N LEU A 32 3.75 -13.20 8.77
CA LEU A 32 5.21 -13.33 8.68
C LEU A 32 5.88 -13.27 10.07
N PHE A 33 5.47 -12.34 10.92
CA PHE A 33 6.02 -12.20 12.28
C PHE A 33 5.55 -13.31 13.24
N ALA A 34 4.41 -13.94 12.97
CA ALA A 34 3.94 -15.10 13.72
C ALA A 34 4.71 -16.37 13.34
N VAL A 35 4.89 -16.64 12.05
CA VAL A 35 5.55 -17.88 11.56
C VAL A 35 7.07 -17.79 11.52
N ARG A 36 7.64 -16.57 11.54
CA ARG A 36 9.10 -16.32 11.54
C ARG A 36 9.84 -16.99 10.39
N THR A 37 9.17 -17.13 9.23
CA THR A 37 9.77 -17.66 8.00
C THR A 37 9.20 -16.95 6.78
N SER A 38 10.07 -16.65 5.82
CA SER A 38 9.72 -15.94 4.58
C SER A 38 9.47 -16.88 3.38
N VAL A 39 9.52 -18.21 3.56
CA VAL A 39 9.44 -19.21 2.47
C VAL A 39 8.18 -19.09 1.60
N SER A 40 7.06 -18.61 2.16
CA SER A 40 5.80 -18.42 1.41
C SER A 40 5.71 -17.08 0.67
N LEU A 41 6.68 -16.17 0.85
CA LEU A 41 6.69 -14.85 0.22
C LEU A 41 7.57 -14.85 -1.04
N SER A 42 7.02 -14.31 -2.13
CA SER A 42 7.78 -14.03 -3.34
C SER A 42 8.57 -12.73 -3.17
N LEU A 43 9.90 -12.82 -3.19
CA LEU A 43 10.78 -11.64 -3.15
C LEU A 43 10.53 -10.69 -4.33
N PRO A 44 10.47 -11.15 -5.60
CA PRO A 44 10.18 -10.26 -6.73
C PRO A 44 8.85 -9.51 -6.55
N TYR A 45 7.80 -10.20 -6.10
CA TYR A 45 6.51 -9.57 -5.84
C TYR A 45 6.64 -8.50 -4.74
N THR A 46 7.26 -8.87 -3.61
CA THR A 46 7.37 -7.99 -2.44
C THR A 46 8.16 -6.73 -2.76
N ALA A 47 9.28 -6.86 -3.49
CA ALA A 47 10.13 -5.76 -3.88
C ALA A 47 9.48 -4.87 -4.96
N MET A 48 8.89 -5.47 -6.01
CA MET A 48 8.30 -4.68 -7.11
C MET A 48 7.11 -3.85 -6.66
N TYR A 49 6.32 -4.33 -5.69
CA TYR A 49 5.20 -3.55 -5.17
C TYR A 49 5.64 -2.28 -4.42
N VAL A 50 6.87 -2.22 -3.88
CA VAL A 50 7.44 -0.96 -3.35
C VAL A 50 7.51 0.09 -4.47
N VAL A 51 7.99 -0.29 -5.66
CA VAL A 51 8.09 0.60 -6.82
C VAL A 51 6.70 1.00 -7.31
N VAL A 52 5.73 0.08 -7.32
CA VAL A 52 4.34 0.36 -7.70
C VAL A 52 3.71 1.38 -6.75
N PHE A 53 3.85 1.19 -5.43
CA PHE A 53 3.33 2.15 -4.46
C PHE A 53 4.01 3.52 -4.62
N LEU A 54 5.32 3.55 -4.80
CA LEU A 54 6.06 4.78 -5.02
C LEU A 54 5.58 5.53 -6.27
N PHE A 55 5.36 4.82 -7.38
CA PHE A 55 4.78 5.37 -8.60
C PHE A 55 3.42 6.00 -8.34
N TRP A 56 2.52 5.31 -7.64
CA TRP A 56 1.18 5.81 -7.36
C TRP A 56 1.16 6.98 -6.38
N VAL A 57 2.10 7.04 -5.43
CA VAL A 57 2.29 8.22 -4.58
C VAL A 57 2.60 9.45 -5.44
N PHE A 58 3.60 9.36 -6.32
CA PHE A 58 3.95 10.47 -7.20
C PHE A 58 2.84 10.83 -8.18
N TYR A 59 2.14 9.82 -8.73
CA TYR A 59 0.97 10.03 -9.55
C TYR A 59 -0.12 10.82 -8.81
N GLY A 60 -0.49 10.37 -7.60
CA GLY A 60 -1.53 11.02 -6.80
C GLY A 60 -1.15 12.46 -6.42
N LEU A 61 0.12 12.71 -6.10
CA LEU A 61 0.63 14.07 -5.84
C LEU A 61 0.56 14.94 -7.11
N ARG A 62 1.00 14.42 -8.26
CA ARG A 62 1.00 15.13 -9.55
C ARG A 62 -0.39 15.56 -10.01
N PHE A 63 -1.40 14.75 -9.74
CA PHE A 63 -2.80 14.99 -10.12
C PHE A 63 -3.67 15.48 -8.96
N LYS A 64 -3.09 15.74 -7.78
CA LYS A 64 -3.77 16.24 -6.57
C LYS A 64 -4.94 15.35 -6.13
N ARG A 65 -4.76 14.03 -6.23
CA ARG A 65 -5.75 12.98 -5.88
C ARG A 65 -5.45 12.40 -4.51
N ILE A 66 -6.15 12.87 -3.48
CA ILE A 66 -5.90 12.50 -2.07
C ILE A 66 -6.10 11.00 -1.88
N ALA A 67 -7.18 10.45 -2.44
CA ALA A 67 -7.47 9.03 -2.36
C ALA A 67 -6.31 8.16 -2.83
N VAL A 68 -5.58 8.62 -3.86
CA VAL A 68 -4.47 7.88 -4.45
C VAL A 68 -3.20 8.04 -3.62
N TRP A 69 -2.69 9.26 -3.43
CA TRP A 69 -1.38 9.40 -2.80
C TRP A 69 -1.39 8.99 -1.33
N LEU A 70 -2.47 9.26 -0.58
CA LEU A 70 -2.53 8.98 0.85
C LEU A 70 -2.52 7.47 1.12
N THR A 71 -3.38 6.73 0.43
CA THR A 71 -3.49 5.27 0.63
C THR A 71 -2.23 4.55 0.13
N ASN A 72 -1.60 5.03 -0.95
CA ASN A 72 -0.36 4.45 -1.46
C ASN A 72 0.86 4.78 -0.59
N ILE A 73 0.89 5.90 0.15
CA ILE A 73 1.93 6.13 1.18
C ILE A 73 1.82 5.08 2.29
N VAL A 74 0.61 4.80 2.78
CA VAL A 74 0.41 3.78 3.81
C VAL A 74 0.73 2.38 3.27
N GLY A 75 0.30 2.07 2.05
CA GLY A 75 0.70 0.85 1.34
C GLY A 75 2.21 0.72 1.20
N LEU A 76 2.92 1.79 0.82
CA LEU A 76 4.38 1.82 0.72
C LEU A 76 5.04 1.50 2.06
N MET A 77 4.59 2.12 3.15
CA MET A 77 5.13 1.87 4.50
C MET A 77 4.95 0.41 4.91
N LEU A 78 3.74 -0.15 4.73
CA LEU A 78 3.46 -1.55 5.03
C LEU A 78 4.30 -2.49 4.15
N GLN A 79 4.39 -2.21 2.86
CA GLN A 79 5.19 -3.02 1.94
C GLN A 79 6.68 -3.01 2.29
N MET A 80 7.21 -1.87 2.74
CA MET A 80 8.57 -1.76 3.24
C MET A 80 8.78 -2.59 4.51
N ILE A 81 7.83 -2.57 5.46
CA ILE A 81 7.87 -3.42 6.65
C ILE A 81 7.89 -4.90 6.26
N LEU A 82 7.05 -5.30 5.30
CA LEU A 82 7.00 -6.67 4.81
C LEU A 82 8.32 -7.10 4.15
N LEU A 83 8.91 -6.22 3.34
CA LEU A 83 10.21 -6.46 2.68
C LEU A 83 11.36 -6.56 3.69
N ILE A 84 11.39 -5.70 4.71
CA ILE A 84 12.38 -5.78 5.80
C ILE A 84 12.21 -7.09 6.58
N GLY A 85 10.96 -7.44 6.92
CA GLY A 85 10.64 -8.70 7.59
C GLY A 85 11.06 -9.93 6.78
N TYR A 86 10.91 -9.87 5.45
CA TYR A 86 11.34 -10.94 4.53
C TYR A 86 12.83 -11.26 4.73
N PHE A 87 13.69 -10.24 4.71
CA PHE A 87 15.14 -10.41 4.90
C PHE A 87 15.52 -10.79 6.33
N MET A 88 14.74 -10.37 7.33
CA MET A 88 14.98 -10.72 8.72
C MET A 88 14.69 -12.19 9.05
N PHE A 89 13.79 -12.84 8.30
CA PHE A 89 13.36 -14.23 8.48
C PHE A 89 13.68 -15.12 7.27
N LEU A 90 14.72 -14.75 6.52
CA LEU A 90 15.27 -15.53 5.41
C LEU A 90 15.97 -16.79 5.92
#